data_AF-A0ABD7Z234-F1
#
_entry.id   AF-A0ABD7Z234-F1
#
_cell.length_a   1.000
_cell.length_b   1.000
_cell.length_c   1.000
_cell.angle_alpha   90.00
_cell.angle_beta   90.00
_cell.angle_gamma   90.00
#
_symmetry.space_group_name_H-M   'P 1'
#
loop_
_entity.id
_entity.type
_entity.pdbx_description
1 polymer ?
#
loop_
_entity_poly.entity_id
_entity_poly.type
_entity_poly.pdbx_seq_one_letter_code
_entity_poly.pdbx_strand_id
1 'polypeptide(L)' 'MSTPELLTPPVPPEDWECCNSDCGDACVWQIYYREKAAYEAMQAQLSASSSNNEKSS' A
#
# COMPACT_ATOMS: atom_id res chain seq x y z
N MET A 1 -2.09 20.98 -11.29
CA MET A 1 -0.88 20.40 -10.70
C MET A 1 -1.35 19.16 -9.97
N SER A 2 -1.27 17.99 -10.61
CA SER A 2 -1.74 16.74 -10.02
C SER A 2 -0.78 15.66 -10.48
N THR A 3 0.36 15.57 -9.80
CA THR A 3 1.23 14.40 -9.94
C THR A 3 0.39 13.21 -9.46
N PRO A 4 0.29 12.09 -10.21
CA PRO A 4 -0.35 10.90 -9.70
C PRO A 4 0.31 10.55 -8.38
N GLU A 5 -0.49 10.51 -7.31
CA GLU A 5 0.04 10.31 -5.95
C GLU A 5 0.57 8.88 -5.87
N LEU A 6 1.88 8.74 -6.05
CA LEU A 6 2.56 7.46 -5.92
C LEU A 6 2.35 6.99 -4.49
N LEU A 7 1.71 5.84 -4.33
CA LEU A 7 1.58 5.20 -3.03
C LEU A 7 2.98 5.02 -2.44
N THR A 8 3.17 5.49 -1.22
CA THR A 8 4.39 5.23 -0.46
C THR A 8 4.34 3.82 0.12
N PRO A 9 5.49 3.13 0.28
CA PRO A 9 5.50 1.83 0.94
C PRO A 9 4.95 1.97 2.37
N PRO A 10 3.94 1.17 2.76
CA PRO A 10 3.41 1.24 4.12
C PRO A 10 4.46 0.73 5.09
N VAL A 11 4.48 1.31 6.29
CA VAL A 11 5.38 0.90 7.37
C VAL A 11 4.74 -0.27 8.10
N PRO A 12 5.45 -1.40 8.31
CA PRO A 12 4.91 -2.50 9.08
C PRO A 12 4.65 -2.03 10.52
N PRO A 13 3.45 -2.31 11.07
CA PRO A 13 3.18 -2.05 12.46
C PRO A 13 4.00 -2.98 13.35
N GLU A 14 4.14 -2.62 14.62
CA GLU A 14 4.82 -3.47 15.60
C GLU A 14 3.95 -4.68 15.99
N ASP A 15 4.56 -5.74 16.53
CA ASP A 15 3.85 -6.95 16.93
C ASP A 15 2.90 -6.75 18.13
N TRP A 16 3.15 -5.71 18.92
CA TRP A 16 2.32 -5.34 20.06
C TRP A 16 1.13 -4.43 19.70
N GLU A 17 1.05 -3.98 18.45
CA GLU A 17 -0.09 -3.17 18.01
C GLU A 17 -1.35 -4.02 17.83
N CYS A 18 -2.51 -3.36 17.86
CA CYS A 18 -3.80 -4.02 17.93
C CYS A 18 -4.02 -4.93 16.70
N CYS A 19 -3.78 -6.23 16.85
CA CYS A 19 -4.19 -7.27 15.91
C CYS A 19 -4.43 -8.61 16.60
N ASN A 20 -5.08 -8.55 17.76
CA ASN A 20 -5.59 -9.73 18.43
C ASN A 20 -7.09 -9.88 18.20
N SER A 21 -7.67 -10.96 18.72
CA SER A 21 -9.11 -11.24 18.67
C SER A 21 -9.99 -10.07 19.13
N ASP A 22 -9.49 -9.22 20.04
CA ASP A 22 -10.20 -8.05 20.56
C ASP A 22 -10.25 -6.85 19.60
N CYS A 23 -9.38 -6.83 18.58
CA CYS A 23 -9.25 -5.71 17.63
C CYS A 23 -10.19 -5.85 16.42
N GLY A 24 -10.68 -7.05 16.13
CA GLY A 24 -11.57 -7.32 14.99
C GLY A 24 -11.04 -6.75 13.67
N ASP A 25 -11.90 -6.06 12.92
CA ASP A 25 -11.58 -5.38 11.65
C ASP A 25 -10.68 -4.14 11.80
N ALA A 26 -10.43 -3.67 13.03
CA ALA A 26 -9.48 -2.60 13.32
C ALA A 26 -8.04 -3.12 13.51
N CYS A 27 -7.77 -4.37 13.12
CA CYS A 27 -6.41 -4.91 13.17
C CYS A 27 -5.46 -4.09 12.27
N VAL A 28 -4.42 -3.50 12.85
CA VAL A 28 -3.45 -2.66 12.12
C VAL A 28 -2.70 -3.45 11.05
N TRP A 29 -2.45 -4.74 11.29
CA TRP A 29 -1.83 -5.62 10.31
C TRP A 29 -2.73 -5.84 9.08
N GLN A 30 -4.05 -5.91 9.25
CA GLN A 30 -4.97 -6.02 8.11
C GLN A 30 -4.94 -4.76 7.25
N ILE A 31 -4.93 -3.60 7.89
CA ILE A 31 -4.80 -2.31 7.20
C ILE A 31 -3.46 -2.25 6.44
N TYR A 32 -2.36 -2.60 7.11
CA TYR A 32 -1.04 -2.69 6.51
C TYR A 32 -1.01 -3.61 5.29
N TYR A 33 -1.57 -4.83 5.38
CA TYR A 33 -1.59 -5.76 4.25
C TYR A 33 -2.43 -5.25 3.08
N ARG A 34 -3.56 -4.58 3.36
CA ARG A 34 -4.40 -3.96 2.32
C ARG A 34 -3.63 -2.86 1.59
N GLU A 35 -2.95 -1.99 2.32
CA GLU A 35 -2.14 -0.91 1.75
C GLU A 35 -0.92 -1.46 1.01
N LYS A 36 -0.26 -2.49 1.56
CA LYS A 36 0.89 -3.15 0.94
C LYS A 36 0.50 -3.78 -0.39
N ALA A 37 -0.64 -4.45 -0.46
CA ALA A 37 -1.14 -5.03 -1.70
C ALA A 37 -1.40 -3.96 -2.76
N ALA A 38 -1.97 -2.81 -2.38
CA ALA A 38 -2.18 -1.69 -3.30
C ALA A 38 -0.84 -1.10 -3.80
N TYR A 39 0.12 -0.91 -2.89
CA TYR A 39 1.47 -0.47 -3.23
C TYR A 39 2.17 -1.45 -4.17
N GLU A 40 2.15 -2.74 -3.88
CA GLU A 40 2.74 -3.78 -4.73
C GLU A 40 2.07 -3.84 -6.11
N ALA A 41 0.74 -3.70 -6.18
CA ALA A 41 0.03 -3.61 -7.45
C ALA A 41 0.42 -2.37 -8.26
N MET A 42 0.64 -1.23 -7.61
CA MET A 42 1.15 -0.03 -8.27
C MET A 42 2.60 -0.23 -8.76
N GLN A 43 3.47 -0.81 -7.94
CA GLN A 43 4.87 -1.10 -8.31
C GLN A 43 4.96 -2.12 -9.44
N ALA A 44 4.09 -3.14 -9.45
CA ALA A 44 3.97 -4.09 -10.56
C ALA A 44 3.53 -3.39 -11.85
N GLN A 45 2.56 -2.47 -11.77
CA GLN A 45 2.15 -1.65 -12.90
C GLN A 45 3.27 -0.71 -13.36
N LEU A 46 4.00 -0.06 -12.45
CA LEU A 46 5.11 0.85 -12.78
C LEU A 46 6.31 0.11 -13.34
N SER A 47 6.62 -1.10 -12.88
CA SER A 47 7.69 -1.93 -13.43
C SER A 47 7.31 -2.48 -14.81
N ALA A 48 6.06 -2.91 -15.01
CA ALA A 48 5.54 -3.26 -16.33
C ALA A 48 5.45 -2.04 -17.26
N SER A 49 5.12 -0.87 -16.71
CA SER A 49 5.00 0.42 -17.41
C SER A 49 6.29 1.23 -17.40
N SER A 50 7.41 0.70 -16.90
CA SER A 50 8.73 1.36 -17.04
C SER A 50 9.21 1.33 -18.50
N SER A 51 8.41 0.75 -19.41
CA SER A 51 8.51 0.97 -20.85
C SER A 51 7.63 2.13 -21.37
N ASN A 52 6.74 2.73 -20.57
CA ASN A 52 5.86 3.84 -20.97
C ASN A 52 5.57 4.82 -19.81
N ASN A 53 6.54 5.69 -19.58
CA ASN A 53 6.45 7.11 -19.22
C ASN A 53 5.09 7.69 -18.71
N GLU A 54 5.10 8.18 -17.46
CA GLU A 54 4.47 9.43 -16.98
C GLU A 54 3.08 9.87 -17.48
N LYS A 55 2.04 9.03 -17.51
CA LYS A 55 0.68 9.60 -17.65
C LYS A 55 -0.49 8.78 -17.11
N SER A 56 -1.01 9.21 -15.97
CA SER A 56 -2.45 9.16 -15.63
C SER A 56 -2.70 10.41 -14.78
N SER A 57 -2.95 11.57 -15.40
CA SER A 57 -4.25 12.08 -15.86
C SER A 57 -5.27 12.21 -14.75
#